data_AF-A0A7C6JLB9-F1
#
_entry.id   AF-A0A7C6JLB9-F1
#
_cell.length_a   1.000
_cell.length_b   1.000
_cell.length_c   1.000
_cell.angle_alpha   90.00
_cell.angle_beta   90.00
_cell.angle_gamma   90.00
#
_symmetry.space_group_name_H-M   'P 1'
#
loop_
_entity.id
_entity.type
_entity.pdbx_description
1 polymer ?
#
loop_
_entity_poly.entity_id
_entity_poly.type
_entity_poly.pdbx_seq_one_letter_code
_entity_poly.pdbx_strand_id
1 'polypeptide(L)'
;MKNEVLLKSIAHTKYEDWKGFVSIDENVDNGLFRLCENHGIDTNRFFVVGFGLSHWNGLGISETDSVHCTVLLVDMDIYGNSFDQIAANTQVEATKKSFWVPYTDIAKAIKRFSLMTLWKIRDLPEIIVTEEK
;
A
#
# COMPACT_ATOMS: atom_id res chain seq x y z
N MET A 1 10.19 -12.66 2.20
CA MET A 1 10.94 -12.56 0.92
C MET A 1 10.06 -12.54 -0.32
N LYS A 2 9.13 -13.48 -0.57
CA LYS A 2 8.31 -13.49 -1.81
C LYS A 2 7.43 -12.22 -1.99
N ASN A 3 6.76 -11.76 -0.94
CA ASN A 3 5.92 -10.55 -1.01
C ASN A 3 6.75 -9.27 -1.16
N GLU A 4 7.95 -9.20 -0.59
CA GLU A 4 8.87 -8.07 -0.80
C GLU A 4 9.28 -7.95 -2.27
N VAL A 5 9.54 -9.08 -2.95
CA VAL A 5 9.86 -9.10 -4.40
C VAL A 5 8.66 -8.59 -5.22
N LEU A 6 7.44 -8.99 -4.87
CA LEU A 6 6.22 -8.45 -5.48
C LEU A 6 6.08 -6.94 -5.26
N LEU A 7 6.25 -6.46 -4.02
CA LEU A 7 6.14 -5.04 -3.71
C LEU A 7 7.16 -4.20 -4.49
N LYS A 8 8.37 -4.70 -4.71
CA LYS A 8 9.39 -4.02 -5.54
C LYS A 8 9.05 -3.98 -7.02
N SER A 9 8.38 -5.01 -7.55
CA SER A 9 8.02 -5.01 -8.98
C SER A 9 6.85 -4.07 -9.30
N ILE A 10 6.00 -3.79 -8.30
CA ILE A 10 4.86 -2.86 -8.44
C ILE A 10 5.20 -1.43 -8.01
N ALA A 11 6.15 -1.25 -7.09
CA ALA A 11 6.65 0.07 -6.71
C ALA A 11 7.47 0.62 -7.88
N HIS A 12 6.88 1.49 -8.68
CA HIS A 12 7.46 2.09 -9.88
C HIS A 12 8.68 3.01 -9.65
N THR A 13 9.40 2.83 -8.53
CA THR A 13 10.65 3.49 -8.17
C THR A 13 11.82 2.87 -8.93
N LYS A 14 12.38 3.63 -9.89
CA LYS A 14 13.54 3.22 -10.70
C LYS A 14 14.84 3.14 -9.90
N TYR A 15 14.94 3.90 -8.80
CA TYR A 15 16.08 3.93 -7.88
C TYR A 15 15.56 3.69 -6.47
N GLU A 16 15.80 2.49 -5.93
CA GLU A 16 15.48 2.17 -4.54
C GLU A 16 16.65 2.60 -3.66
N ASP A 17 16.81 3.88 -3.41
CA ASP A 17 17.89 4.38 -2.55
C ASP A 17 17.62 4.05 -1.07
N TRP A 18 16.36 3.81 -0.73
CA TRP A 18 15.88 3.57 0.62
C TRP A 18 14.99 2.32 0.67
N LYS A 19 15.08 1.57 1.76
CA LYS A 19 14.16 0.48 2.12
C LYS A 19 13.57 0.75 3.48
N GLY A 20 12.32 0.38 3.67
CA GLY A 20 11.67 0.68 4.93
C GLY A 20 10.39 -0.09 5.17
N PHE A 21 9.77 0.27 6.28
CA PHE A 21 8.49 -0.24 6.71
C PHE A 21 7.47 0.89 6.64
N VAL A 22 6.25 0.50 6.27
CA VAL A 22 5.08 1.38 6.30
C VAL A 22 4.05 0.73 7.19
N SER A 23 3.49 1.48 8.12
CA SER A 23 2.29 1.10 8.86
C SER A 23 1.19 2.11 8.63
N ILE A 24 -0.03 1.61 8.50
CA ILE A 24 -1.24 2.40 8.22
C ILE A 24 -2.27 2.01 9.27
N ASP A 25 -2.87 3.02 9.90
CA ASP A 25 -4.04 2.89 10.75
C ASP A 25 -5.25 3.42 9.98
N GLU A 26 -6.17 2.53 9.64
CA GLU A 26 -7.40 2.89 8.94
C GLU A 26 -8.34 3.69 9.85
N ASN A 27 -9.23 4.47 9.22
CA ASN A 27 -10.35 5.03 9.97
C ASN A 27 -11.31 3.89 10.39
N VAL A 28 -11.99 4.08 11.53
CA VAL A 28 -12.77 3.05 12.27
C VAL A 28 -13.93 2.45 11.44
N ASP A 29 -14.25 3.06 10.29
CA ASP A 29 -15.36 2.74 9.40
C ASP A 29 -14.92 2.09 8.07
N ASN A 30 -13.89 1.22 8.07
CA ASN A 30 -13.37 0.57 6.86
C ASN A 30 -12.95 1.61 5.80
N GLY A 31 -12.17 2.60 6.20
CA GLY A 31 -11.83 3.76 5.38
C GLY A 31 -11.25 3.41 4.01
N LEU A 32 -10.36 2.39 3.95
CA LEU A 32 -9.77 1.97 2.68
C LEU A 32 -10.78 1.23 1.77
N PHE A 33 -11.71 0.45 2.34
CA PHE A 33 -12.76 -0.22 1.57
C PHE A 33 -13.71 0.80 0.93
N ARG A 34 -14.17 1.79 1.70
CA ARG A 34 -15.02 2.87 1.17
C ARG A 34 -14.32 3.67 0.09
N LEU A 35 -13.01 3.91 0.26
CA LEU A 35 -12.20 4.55 -0.77
C LEU A 35 -12.22 3.70 -2.06
N CYS A 36 -12.01 2.39 -1.96
CA CYS A 36 -12.06 1.49 -3.11
C CYS A 36 -13.44 1.51 -3.80
N GLU A 37 -14.53 1.42 -3.04
CA GLU A 37 -15.92 1.48 -3.55
C GLU A 37 -16.19 2.78 -4.31
N ASN A 38 -15.82 3.93 -3.74
CA ASN A 38 -15.98 5.24 -4.36
C ASN A 38 -15.23 5.36 -5.69
N HIS A 39 -14.21 4.53 -5.91
CA HIS A 39 -13.43 4.48 -7.15
C HIS A 39 -13.75 3.25 -8.02
N GLY A 40 -14.93 2.64 -7.84
CA GLY A 40 -15.49 1.63 -8.74
C GLY A 40 -14.96 0.21 -8.51
N ILE A 41 -14.50 -0.09 -7.30
CA ILE A 41 -14.11 -1.45 -6.90
C ILE A 41 -15.27 -2.09 -6.16
N ASP A 42 -15.71 -3.25 -6.65
CA ASP A 42 -16.70 -4.07 -5.98
C ASP A 42 -16.06 -4.87 -4.83
N THR A 43 -16.07 -4.29 -3.65
CA THR A 43 -15.57 -4.88 -2.39
C THR A 43 -16.42 -6.04 -1.89
N ASN A 44 -17.62 -6.27 -2.44
CA ASN A 44 -18.41 -7.47 -2.15
C ASN A 44 -17.97 -8.68 -2.97
N ARG A 45 -17.22 -8.45 -4.04
CA ARG A 45 -16.61 -9.50 -4.87
C ARG A 45 -15.11 -9.65 -4.62
N PHE A 46 -14.42 -8.55 -4.34
CA PHE A 46 -12.97 -8.54 -4.22
C PHE A 46 -12.50 -8.23 -2.79
N PHE A 47 -11.58 -9.05 -2.29
CA PHE A 47 -10.85 -8.80 -1.05
C PHE A 47 -9.59 -7.97 -1.33
N VAL A 48 -9.38 -6.88 -0.60
CA VAL A 48 -8.20 -6.01 -0.74
C VAL A 48 -7.04 -6.59 0.06
N VAL A 49 -5.99 -7.06 -0.63
CA VAL A 49 -4.79 -7.68 -0.01
C VAL A 49 -3.56 -6.79 -0.03
N GLY A 50 -3.64 -5.65 -0.72
CA GLY A 50 -2.54 -4.70 -0.81
C GLY A 50 -3.04 -3.32 -1.19
N PHE A 51 -2.40 -2.31 -0.61
CA PHE A 51 -2.67 -0.90 -0.85
C PHE A 51 -1.33 -0.18 -1.00
N GLY A 52 -1.25 0.72 -1.96
CA GLY A 52 -0.05 1.50 -2.25
C GLY A 52 -0.41 2.90 -2.70
N LEU A 53 0.39 3.85 -2.27
CA LEU A 53 0.37 5.23 -2.75
C LEU A 53 1.67 5.49 -3.49
N SER A 54 1.56 6.07 -4.67
CA SER A 54 2.71 6.52 -5.44
C SER A 54 2.46 7.88 -6.05
N HIS A 55 3.54 8.61 -6.22
CA HIS A 55 3.55 9.90 -6.86
C HIS A 55 4.71 9.94 -7.83
N TRP A 56 4.46 10.35 -9.07
CA TRP A 56 5.51 10.49 -10.08
C TRP A 56 5.21 11.72 -10.94
N ASN A 57 5.73 12.86 -10.53
CA ASN A 57 5.84 14.01 -11.42
C ASN A 57 7.26 14.60 -11.28
N GLY A 58 7.67 15.43 -12.22
CA GLY A 58 8.96 16.12 -12.14
C GLY A 58 8.96 17.31 -11.17
N LEU A 59 7.82 17.59 -10.52
CA LEU A 59 7.57 18.83 -9.76
C LEU A 59 7.56 18.62 -8.24
N GLY A 60 7.53 17.36 -7.78
CA GLY A 60 7.45 17.01 -6.37
C GLY A 60 6.01 16.70 -5.90
N ILE A 61 5.90 16.17 -4.68
CA ILE A 61 4.66 15.65 -4.08
C ILE A 61 3.64 16.77 -3.81
N SER A 62 4.09 18.01 -3.59
CA SER A 62 3.23 19.15 -3.23
C SER A 62 2.46 19.78 -4.40
N GLU A 63 2.84 19.48 -5.64
CA GLU A 63 2.36 20.21 -6.83
C GLU A 63 1.10 19.59 -7.46
N THR A 64 0.52 18.58 -6.83
CA THR A 64 -0.73 17.94 -7.25
C THR A 64 -1.63 17.73 -6.06
N ASP A 65 -2.93 17.97 -6.21
CA ASP A 65 -3.92 17.73 -5.14
C ASP A 65 -4.34 16.25 -5.02
N SER A 66 -3.68 15.35 -5.76
CA SER A 66 -4.00 13.94 -5.82
C SER A 66 -2.76 13.06 -5.81
N VAL A 67 -2.91 11.86 -5.26
CA VAL A 67 -1.92 10.79 -5.30
C VAL A 67 -2.45 9.65 -6.17
N HIS A 68 -1.54 8.89 -6.77
CA HIS A 68 -1.93 7.68 -7.45
C HIS A 68 -2.04 6.51 -6.46
N CYS A 69 -3.23 5.94 -6.36
CA CYS A 69 -3.50 4.77 -5.55
C CYS A 69 -3.37 3.50 -6.40
N THR A 70 -2.80 2.46 -5.79
CA THR A 70 -2.77 1.11 -6.35
C THR A 70 -3.29 0.12 -5.31
N VAL A 71 -4.17 -0.77 -5.74
CA VAL A 71 -4.71 -1.84 -4.90
C VAL A 71 -4.55 -3.20 -5.54
N LEU A 72 -4.35 -4.20 -4.70
CA LEU A 72 -4.27 -5.61 -5.10
C LEU A 72 -5.54 -6.31 -4.61
N LEU A 73 -6.24 -6.92 -5.55
CA LEU A 73 -7.59 -7.46 -5.35
C LEU A 73 -7.60 -8.97 -5.60
N VAL A 74 -8.20 -9.72 -4.69
CA VAL A 74 -8.38 -11.17 -4.79
C VAL A 74 -9.87 -11.48 -4.95
N ASP A 75 -10.23 -12.34 -5.89
CA ASP A 75 -11.64 -12.71 -6.12
C ASP A 75 -12.12 -13.65 -4.98
N MET A 76 -13.12 -13.19 -4.23
CA MET A 76 -13.63 -13.89 -3.06
C MET A 76 -14.44 -15.14 -3.41
N ASP A 77 -15.01 -15.20 -4.61
CA ASP A 77 -15.75 -16.37 -5.08
C ASP A 77 -14.80 -17.55 -5.36
N ILE A 78 -13.52 -17.26 -5.63
CA ILE A 78 -12.48 -18.25 -5.93
C ILE A 78 -11.69 -18.64 -4.68
N TYR A 79 -11.25 -17.65 -3.90
CA TYR A 79 -10.26 -17.85 -2.84
C TYR A 79 -10.81 -17.73 -1.41
N GLY A 80 -12.08 -17.35 -1.26
CA GLY A 80 -12.75 -17.13 0.02
C GLY A 80 -12.85 -15.66 0.41
N ASN A 81 -13.68 -15.37 1.41
CA ASN A 81 -14.09 -14.03 1.81
C ASN A 81 -13.47 -13.54 3.13
N SER A 82 -12.53 -14.29 3.69
CA SER A 82 -11.82 -13.92 4.90
C SER A 82 -10.31 -14.06 4.73
N PHE A 83 -9.54 -13.36 5.56
CA PHE A 83 -8.09 -13.47 5.57
C PHE A 83 -7.62 -14.93 5.75
N ASP A 84 -8.23 -15.66 6.69
CA ASP A 84 -7.86 -17.05 6.97
C ASP A 84 -8.12 -17.97 5.78
N GLN A 85 -9.24 -17.78 5.07
CA GLN A 85 -9.55 -18.57 3.88
C GLN A 85 -8.57 -18.26 2.74
N ILE A 86 -8.31 -16.98 2.48
CA ILE A 86 -7.37 -16.54 1.45
C ILE A 86 -5.96 -17.06 1.77
N ALA A 87 -5.52 -16.96 3.02
CA ALA A 87 -4.20 -17.40 3.48
C ALA A 87 -4.02 -18.93 3.45
N ALA A 88 -5.10 -19.71 3.45
CA ALA A 88 -5.04 -21.17 3.32
C ALA A 88 -4.65 -21.63 1.90
N ASN A 89 -4.75 -20.76 0.90
CA ASN A 89 -4.36 -21.06 -0.48
C ASN A 89 -2.83 -21.04 -0.63
N THR A 90 -2.29 -22.02 -1.36
CA THR A 90 -0.84 -22.09 -1.66
C THR A 90 -0.38 -21.00 -2.63
N GLN A 91 -1.29 -20.55 -3.49
CA GLN A 91 -1.10 -19.49 -4.47
C GLN A 91 -2.42 -18.77 -4.71
N VAL A 92 -2.37 -17.45 -4.82
CA VAL A 92 -3.52 -16.59 -5.11
C VAL A 92 -3.16 -15.66 -6.25
N GLU A 93 -4.08 -15.51 -7.21
CA GLU A 93 -3.96 -14.51 -8.24
C GLU A 93 -4.58 -13.19 -7.77
N ALA A 94 -3.81 -12.11 -7.84
CA ALA A 94 -4.27 -10.77 -7.49
C ALA A 94 -4.36 -9.89 -8.74
N THR A 95 -5.49 -9.22 -8.90
CA THR A 95 -5.69 -8.19 -9.91
C THR A 95 -5.19 -6.85 -9.38
N LYS A 96 -4.32 -6.18 -10.13
CA LYS A 96 -3.87 -4.81 -9.83
C LYS A 96 -4.84 -3.79 -10.43
N LYS A 97 -5.41 -2.90 -9.61
CA LYS A 97 -6.15 -1.71 -10.07
C LYS A 97 -5.46 -0.44 -9.58
N SER A 98 -5.59 0.61 -10.38
CA SER A 98 -4.86 1.86 -10.21
C SER A 98 -5.75 3.04 -10.59
N PHE A 99 -5.77 4.07 -9.75
CA PHE A 99 -6.64 5.24 -9.92
C PHE A 99 -6.06 6.46 -9.17
N TRP A 100 -6.43 7.66 -9.62
CA TRP A 100 -6.04 8.90 -8.95
C TRP A 100 -7.03 9.24 -7.84
N VAL A 101 -6.50 9.63 -6.68
CA VAL A 101 -7.29 9.94 -5.49
C VAL A 101 -6.87 11.31 -4.95
N PRO A 102 -7.81 12.23 -4.71
CA PRO A 102 -7.51 13.47 -4.01
C PRO A 102 -6.92 13.21 -2.61
N TYR A 103 -5.94 14.00 -2.18
CA TYR A 103 -5.37 13.86 -0.83
C TYR A 103 -6.42 14.01 0.28
N THR A 104 -7.45 14.81 0.05
CA THR A 104 -8.59 14.97 0.95
C THR A 104 -9.38 13.68 1.16
N ASP A 105 -9.46 12.80 0.15
CA ASP A 105 -10.13 11.51 0.28
C ASP A 105 -9.23 10.45 0.92
N ILE A 106 -7.92 10.51 0.68
CA ILE A 106 -6.94 9.73 1.44
C ILE A 106 -7.02 10.05 2.93
N ALA A 107 -7.10 11.33 3.29
CA ALA A 107 -7.19 11.78 4.69
C ALA A 107 -8.48 11.30 5.40
N LYS A 108 -9.55 11.01 4.66
CA LYS A 108 -10.78 10.41 5.22
C LYS A 108 -10.60 8.91 5.48
N ALA A 109 -9.82 8.23 4.63
CA ALA A 109 -9.61 6.79 4.65
C ALA A 109 -8.51 6.34 5.63
N ILE A 110 -7.41 7.09 5.71
CA ILE A 110 -6.24 6.80 6.53
C ILE A 110 -6.18 7.78 7.70
N LYS A 111 -6.30 7.26 8.93
CA LYS A 111 -6.30 8.07 10.15
C LYS A 111 -4.88 8.48 10.54
N ARG A 112 -3.94 7.54 10.47
CA ARG A 112 -2.52 7.73 10.78
C ARG A 112 -1.67 6.83 9.89
N PHE A 113 -0.47 7.28 9.56
CA PHE A 113 0.53 6.44 8.93
C PHE A 113 1.91 6.71 9.55
N SER A 114 2.78 5.71 9.52
CA SER A 114 4.19 5.85 9.85
C SER A 114 5.02 5.26 8.72
N LEU A 115 5.97 6.04 8.24
CA LEU A 115 6.96 5.65 7.25
C LEU A 115 8.34 5.81 7.88
N MET A 116 9.12 4.73 7.89
CA MET A 116 10.51 4.77 8.30
C MET A 116 11.35 4.00 7.30
N THR A 117 12.44 4.61 6.85
CA THR A 117 13.32 4.04 5.84
C THR A 117 14.78 4.18 6.24
N LEU A 118 15.59 3.21 5.84
CA LEU A 118 17.05 3.24 5.92
C LEU A 118 17.64 3.20 4.51
N TRP A 119 18.83 3.76 4.34
CA TRP A 119 19.57 3.67 3.09
C TRP A 119 19.75 2.22 2.67
N LYS A 120 19.48 1.91 1.40
CA LYS A 120 19.71 0.61 0.79
C LYS A 120 21.19 0.47 0.41
N ILE A 121 22.07 0.47 1.40
CA ILE A 121 23.49 0.14 1.24
C ILE A 121 23.67 -1.34 1.60
N ARG A 122 24.52 -2.06 0.86
CA ARG A 122 24.71 -3.51 1.05
C ARG A 122 25.16 -3.88 2.46
N ASP A 123 25.90 -3.00 3.13
CA ASP A 123 26.54 -3.25 4.43
C ASP A 123 26.33 -2.06 5.38
N LEU A 124 25.09 -1.85 5.86
CA LEU A 124 24.89 -0.96 7.00
C LEU A 124 25.52 -1.58 8.24
N PRO A 125 26.29 -0.84 9.05
CA PRO A 125 26.71 -1.30 10.37
C PRO A 125 25.47 -1.46 11.29
N GLU A 126 25.66 -2.08 12.45
CA GLU A 126 24.65 -2.07 13.50
C GLU A 126 24.30 -0.62 13.86
N ILE A 127 23.02 -0.27 13.76
CA ILE A 127 22.52 1.07 14.08
C ILE A 127 21.97 1.05 15.50
N ILE A 128 22.65 1.76 16.40
CA ILE A 128 22.17 2.01 17.76
C ILE A 128 21.41 3.34 17.73
N VAL A 129 20.10 3.30 18.00
CA VAL A 129 19.24 4.48 18.05
C VAL A 129 19.23 5.01 19.49
N THR A 130 19.62 6.27 19.68
CA THR A 130 19.50 7.01 20.93
C THR A 130 18.48 8.12 20.76
N GLU A 131 17.51 8.22 21.67
CA GLU A 131 16.52 9.32 21.67
C GLU A 131 16.99 10.44 22.61
N GLU A 132 17.08 11.66 22.10
CA GLU A 132 17.20 12.85 22.94
C GLU A 132 15.80 13.26 23.41
N LYS A 133 15.65 13.49 24.72
CA LYS A 133 14.40 13.96 25.35
C LYS A 133 14.31 15.47 25.37
#